data_AF-A0A444K1S0-F1
#
_entry.id   AF-A0A444K1S0-F1
#
_cell.length_a   1.000
_cell.length_b   1.000
_cell.length_c   1.000
_cell.angle_alpha   90.00
_cell.angle_beta   90.00
_cell.angle_gamma   90.00
#
_symmetry.space_group_name_H-M   'P 1'
#
loop_
_entity.id
_entity.type
_entity.pdbx_description
1 polymer ?
#
loop_
_entity_poly.entity_id
_entity_poly.type
_entity_poly.pdbx_seq_one_letter_code
_entity_poly.pdbx_strand_id
1 'polypeptide(L)' 'MAPMCSGIPLTGVPFPRSEYERRRLNVLEAVANAGLDALVVTAHGHLRYLSGYDGSGGYFAPFPLI' A
#
# COMPACT_ATOMS: atom_id res chain seq x y z
N MET A 1 10.57 -25.61 -9.99
CA MET A 1 11.45 -25.14 -8.89
C MET A 1 11.68 -23.65 -9.12
N ALA A 2 10.98 -22.77 -8.39
CA ALA A 2 11.18 -21.31 -8.52
C ALA A 2 12.33 -20.87 -7.59
N PRO A 3 13.17 -19.88 -7.97
CA PRO A 3 14.29 -19.48 -7.15
C PRO A 3 13.77 -18.83 -5.87
N MET A 4 14.23 -19.35 -4.73
CA MET A 4 14.02 -18.71 -3.43
C MET A 4 14.88 -17.45 -3.40
N CYS A 5 14.28 -16.30 -3.72
CA CYS A 5 14.88 -15.01 -3.35
C CYS A 5 15.14 -15.06 -1.84
N SER A 6 16.41 -15.00 -1.47
CA SER A 6 16.88 -14.86 -0.08
C SER A 6 16.48 -13.46 0.44
N GLY A 7 15.19 -13.24 0.68
CA GLY A 7 14.67 -12.07 1.37
C GLY A 7 14.77 -12.28 2.87
N ILE A 8 15.30 -11.29 3.60
CA ILE A 8 15.31 -11.30 5.07
C ILE A 8 13.87 -11.55 5.55
N PRO A 9 13.65 -12.50 6.48
CA PRO A 9 12.30 -12.79 6.99
C PRO A 9 11.63 -11.51 7.45
N LEU A 10 10.36 -11.32 7.10
CA LEU A 10 9.54 -10.18 7.51
C LEU A 10 9.95 -8.80 6.96
N THR A 11 10.91 -8.71 6.02
CA THR A 11 11.30 -7.41 5.41
C THR A 11 10.83 -7.24 3.96
N GLY A 12 10.15 -8.25 3.41
CA GLY A 12 9.68 -8.25 2.03
C GLY A 12 8.20 -7.85 1.93
N VAL A 13 7.87 -6.99 0.98
CA VAL A 13 6.47 -6.81 0.56
C VAL A 13 5.97 -8.11 -0.12
N PRO A 14 4.71 -8.53 0.10
CA PRO A 14 4.23 -9.86 -0.32
C PRO A 14 4.14 -10.12 -1.84
N PHE A 15 4.40 -9.11 -2.66
CA PHE A 15 4.29 -9.19 -4.12
C PHE A 15 5.49 -8.47 -4.77
N PRO A 16 5.86 -8.83 -6.02
CA PRO A 16 6.90 -8.10 -6.73
C PRO A 16 6.48 -6.63 -6.96
N ARG A 17 7.47 -5.75 -7.12
CA ARG A 17 7.23 -4.32 -7.37
C ARG A 17 6.26 -4.07 -8.54
N SER A 18 6.38 -4.83 -9.62
CA SER A 18 5.53 -4.71 -10.81
C SER A 18 4.03 -4.85 -10.50
N GLU A 19 3.67 -5.70 -9.55
CA GLU A 19 2.28 -5.87 -9.12
C GLU A 19 1.76 -4.61 -8.41
N TYR A 20 2.58 -3.97 -7.57
CA TYR A 20 2.19 -2.72 -6.93
C TYR A 20 2.08 -1.56 -7.92
N GLU A 21 2.98 -1.48 -8.91
CA GLU A 21 2.86 -0.45 -9.97
C GLU A 21 1.56 -0.63 -10.77
N ARG A 22 1.21 -1.88 -11.14
CA ARG A 22 -0.06 -2.20 -11.81
C ARG A 22 -1.27 -1.74 -10.98
N ARG A 23 -1.28 -2.04 -9.68
CA ARG A 23 -2.36 -1.63 -8.77
C ARG A 23 -2.48 -0.11 -8.66
N ARG A 24 -1.36 0.60 -8.53
CA ARG A 24 -1.34 2.07 -8.45
C ARG A 24 -1.82 2.70 -9.74
N LEU A 25 -1.40 2.19 -10.91
CA LEU A 25 -1.86 2.69 -12.21
C LEU A 25 -3.37 2.57 -12.34
N ASN A 26 -3.96 1.41 -12.02
CA ASN A 26 -5.41 1.22 -12.06
C ASN A 26 -6.16 2.20 -11.14
N VAL A 27 -5.61 2.47 -9.94
CA VAL A 27 -6.22 3.42 -9.00
C VAL A 27 -6.04 4.86 -9.47
N LEU A 28 -4.88 5.24 -10.01
CA LEU A 28 -4.64 6.57 -10.55
C LEU A 28 -5.52 6.85 -11.78
N GLU A 29 -5.77 5.84 -12.63
CA GLU A 29 -6.73 5.95 -13.72
C GLU A 29 -8.16 6.22 -13.18
N ALA A 30 -8.59 5.50 -12.15
CA ALA A 30 -9.88 5.73 -11.51
C ALA A 30 -9.97 7.13 -10.85
N VAL A 31 -8.89 7.58 -10.20
CA VAL A 31 -8.78 8.94 -9.62
C VAL A 31 -8.90 10.01 -10.70
N ALA A 32 -8.20 9.85 -11.82
CA ALA A 32 -8.29 10.77 -12.96
C ALA A 32 -9.70 10.77 -13.58
N ASN A 33 -10.31 9.61 -13.77
CA ASN A 33 -11.67 9.47 -14.29
C ASN A 33 -12.72 10.11 -13.36
N ALA A 34 -12.43 10.19 -12.05
CA ALA A 34 -13.27 10.88 -11.07
C ALA A 34 -13.00 12.39 -10.98
N GLY A 35 -12.03 12.93 -11.72
CA GLY A 35 -11.64 14.34 -11.66
C GLY A 35 -11.00 14.75 -10.34
N LEU A 36 -10.36 13.81 -9.64
CA LEU A 36 -9.69 14.04 -8.36
C LEU A 36 -8.19 14.27 -8.56
N ASP A 37 -7.63 15.25 -7.86
CA ASP A 37 -6.19 15.54 -7.93
C ASP A 37 -5.34 14.60 -7.05
N ALA A 38 -5.94 14.04 -5.99
CA ALA A 38 -5.24 13.22 -5.02
C ALA A 38 -6.17 12.24 -4.29
N LEU A 39 -5.56 11.19 -3.73
CA LEU A 39 -6.22 10.21 -2.87
C LEU A 39 -5.44 10.05 -1.56
N VAL A 40 -6.10 10.32 -0.43
CA VAL A 40 -5.58 10.02 0.90
C VAL A 40 -6.18 8.70 1.37
N VAL A 41 -5.34 7.70 1.61
CA VAL A 41 -5.77 6.34 1.96
C VAL A 41 -5.63 6.11 3.46
N THR A 42 -6.75 5.93 4.15
CA THR A 42 -6.78 5.72 5.61
C THR A 42 -7.09 4.27 6.01
N ALA A 43 -7.77 3.53 5.15
CA ALA A 43 -8.12 2.14 5.43
C ALA A 43 -6.89 1.22 5.34
N HIS A 44 -6.66 0.44 6.39
CA HIS A 44 -5.46 -0.40 6.51
C HIS A 44 -5.31 -1.42 5.36
N GLY A 45 -6.42 -2.03 4.95
CA GLY A 45 -6.44 -2.95 3.81
C GLY A 45 -6.01 -2.30 2.49
N HIS A 46 -6.39 -1.04 2.26
CA HIS A 46 -6.05 -0.31 1.05
C HIS A 46 -4.58 0.13 1.05
N LEU A 47 -4.05 0.52 2.21
CA LEU A 47 -2.61 0.78 2.38
C LEU A 47 -1.80 -0.47 2.06
N ARG A 48 -2.16 -1.61 2.66
CA ARG A 48 -1.48 -2.89 2.37
C ARG A 48 -1.58 -3.29 0.91
N TYR A 49 -2.73 -3.08 0.28
CA TYR A 49 -2.94 -3.39 -1.13
C TYR A 49 -2.05 -2.56 -2.07
N LEU A 50 -1.92 -1.25 -1.81
CA LEU A 50 -1.23 -0.29 -2.68
C LEU A 50 0.29 -0.19 -2.45
N SER A 51 0.75 -0.42 -1.21
CA SER A 51 2.16 -0.22 -0.83
C SER A 51 2.82 -1.47 -0.27
N GLY A 52 2.06 -2.50 0.08
CA GLY A 52 2.57 -3.65 0.83
C GLY A 52 2.80 -3.36 2.32
N TYR A 53 2.43 -2.16 2.79
CA TYR A 53 2.52 -1.78 4.19
C TYR A 53 1.66 -2.71 5.05
N ASP A 54 2.28 -3.40 5.99
CA ASP A 54 1.64 -4.44 6.80
C ASP A 54 0.89 -3.88 8.01
N GLY A 55 1.08 -2.61 8.35
CA GLY A 55 0.42 -1.94 9.48
C GLY A 55 1.25 -1.86 10.73
N SER A 56 2.49 -2.33 10.69
CA SER A 56 3.47 -2.08 11.73
C SER A 56 3.74 -0.57 11.80
N GLY A 57 3.02 0.14 12.68
CA GLY A 57 3.14 1.58 12.90
C GLY A 57 1.84 2.39 12.79
N GLY A 58 0.72 1.76 12.42
CA GLY A 58 -0.59 2.41 12.31
C GLY A 58 -1.26 2.68 13.66
N TYR A 59 -0.63 3.50 14.51
CA TYR A 59 -1.26 4.04 15.71
C TYR A 59 -1.90 5.39 15.40
N PHE A 60 -3.13 5.38 14.88
CA PHE A 60 -4.00 6.55 14.93
C PHE A 60 -4.71 6.53 16.29
N ALA A 61 -4.03 6.97 17.35
CA ALA A 61 -4.78 7.38 18.53
C ALA A 61 -5.44 8.73 18.25
N PRO A 62 -6.77 8.84 18.36
CA PRO A 62 -7.44 10.12 18.40
C PRO A 62 -7.19 10.71 19.80
N PHE A 63 -5.96 11.11 20.10
CA PHE A 63 -5.74 11.99 21.23
C PHE A 63 -6.28 13.36 20.81
N PRO A 64 -7.26 13.93 21.53
CA PRO A 64 -7.48 15.36 21.45
C PRO A 64 -6.14 16.00 21.81
N LEU A 65 -5.59 16.83 20.92
CA LEU A 65 -4.54 17.76 21.30
C LEU A 65 -5.22 18.80 22.19
N ILE A 66 -5.29 18.51 23.49
CA ILE A 66 -5.61 19.47 24.55
C ILE A 66 -4.34 19.91 25.24
#